data_AF-A0A1H1LEA3-F1
#
_entry.id   AF-A0A1H1LEA3-F1
#
_cell.length_a   1.000
_cell.length_b   1.000
_cell.length_c   1.000
_cell.angle_alpha   90.00
_cell.angle_beta   90.00
_cell.angle_gamma   90.00
#
_symmetry.space_group_name_H-M   'P 1'
#
loop_
_entity.id
_entity.type
_entity.pdbx_description
1 polymer ?
#
loop_
_entity_poly.entity_id
_entity_poly.type
_entity_poly.pdbx_seq_one_letter_code
_entity_poly.pdbx_strand_id
1 'polypeptide(L)'
;MTTDMIAGPFLTAVRQAWDRARGTLIIPRDFTLTQLAAGAGSLSAEVTDSTGTRFGFRVPLPAAARWEGRAQGGEGTPEHWALWSVIIPLMEELETDAGRRFAPDTDGVRWVTT
;
A
#
# COMPACT_ATOMS: atom_id res chain seq x y z
N MET A 1 -18.13 4.22 -14.74
CA MET A 1 -18.35 2.84 -14.25
C MET A 1 -17.17 1.92 -14.63
N THR A 2 -15.94 2.44 -14.64
CA THR A 2 -14.75 1.76 -15.19
C THR A 2 -13.61 1.66 -14.17
N THR A 3 -13.63 2.50 -13.13
CA THR A 3 -12.58 2.57 -12.10
C THR A 3 -12.59 1.38 -11.16
N ASP A 4 -13.76 0.82 -10.85
CA ASP A 4 -13.90 -0.31 -9.92
C ASP A 4 -13.32 -1.63 -10.47
N MET A 5 -13.47 -1.90 -11.78
CA MET A 5 -13.00 -3.17 -12.36
C MET A 5 -11.48 -3.30 -12.39
N ILE A 6 -10.75 -2.18 -12.43
CA ILE A 6 -9.29 -2.18 -12.49
C ILE A 6 -8.67 -2.32 -11.10
N ALA A 7 -9.36 -1.84 -10.05
CA ALA A 7 -8.79 -1.78 -8.71
C ALA A 7 -8.69 -3.15 -8.00
N GLY A 8 -9.63 -4.07 -8.27
CA GLY A 8 -9.72 -5.36 -7.59
C GLY A 8 -8.42 -6.18 -7.61
N PRO A 9 -7.77 -6.38 -8.77
CA PRO A 9 -6.47 -7.06 -8.86
C PRO A 9 -5.38 -6.38 -8.03
N PHE A 10 -5.30 -5.04 -8.03
CA PHE A 10 -4.28 -4.31 -7.27
C PHE A 10 -4.53 -4.39 -5.76
N LEU A 11 -5.77 -4.27 -5.30
CA LEU A 11 -6.13 -4.48 -3.89
C LEU A 11 -5.75 -5.89 -3.43
N THR A 12 -6.07 -6.89 -4.24
CA THR A 12 -5.72 -8.29 -3.94
C THR A 12 -4.21 -8.48 -3.88
N ALA A 13 -3.47 -7.92 -4.83
CA ALA A 13 -2.02 -8.00 -4.88
C ALA A 13 -1.35 -7.33 -3.66
N VAL A 14 -1.80 -6.14 -3.25
CA VAL A 14 -1.29 -5.46 -2.05
C VAL A 14 -1.57 -6.28 -0.80
N ARG A 15 -2.79 -6.83 -0.64
CA ARG A 15 -3.11 -7.68 0.50
C ARG A 15 -2.22 -8.93 0.55
N GLN A 16 -2.08 -9.63 -0.58
CA GLN A 16 -1.24 -10.83 -0.65
C GLN A 16 0.24 -10.52 -0.41
N ALA A 17 0.75 -9.43 -0.96
CA ALA A 17 2.13 -9.00 -0.74
C ALA A 17 2.36 -8.67 0.75
N TRP A 18 1.42 -7.97 1.38
CA TRP A 18 1.46 -7.68 2.81
C TRP A 18 1.49 -8.97 3.64
N ASP A 19 0.54 -9.88 3.41
CA ASP A 19 0.43 -11.13 4.17
C ASP A 19 1.66 -12.02 4.02
N ARG A 20 2.30 -12.05 2.84
CA ARG A 20 3.54 -12.79 2.61
C ARG A 20 4.76 -12.14 3.26
N ALA A 21 4.84 -10.81 3.25
CA ALA A 21 5.99 -10.07 3.75
C ALA A 21 5.92 -9.78 5.25
N ARG A 22 4.74 -9.88 5.88
CA ARG A 22 4.57 -9.62 7.32
C ARG A 22 5.38 -10.61 8.16
N GLY A 23 6.12 -10.07 9.12
CA GLY A 23 7.01 -10.84 9.99
C GLY A 23 8.35 -11.19 9.33
N THR A 24 8.63 -10.66 8.15
CA THR A 24 9.94 -10.71 7.51
C THR A 24 10.72 -9.41 7.76
N LEU A 25 11.93 -9.31 7.19
CA LEU A 25 12.72 -8.07 7.21
C LEU A 25 12.03 -6.90 6.48
N ILE A 26 11.10 -7.17 5.55
CA ILE A 26 10.44 -6.12 4.76
C ILE A 26 9.31 -5.46 5.56
N ILE A 27 8.47 -6.26 6.22
CA ILE A 27 7.37 -5.77 7.04
C ILE A 27 7.53 -6.35 8.45
N PRO A 28 8.03 -5.57 9.42
CA PRO A 28 8.08 -5.97 10.81
C PRO A 28 6.71 -6.44 11.31
N ARG A 29 6.72 -7.45 12.17
CA ARG A 29 5.49 -8.07 12.69
C ARG A 29 4.56 -7.08 13.42
N ASP A 30 5.16 -6.02 13.94
CA ASP A 30 4.54 -4.98 14.75
C ASP A 30 3.62 -4.06 13.95
N PHE A 31 3.71 -4.09 12.61
CA PHE A 31 2.76 -3.42 11.74
C PHE A 31 1.59 -4.33 11.37
N THR A 32 0.39 -3.75 11.38
CA THR A 32 -0.84 -4.40 10.96
C THR A 32 -1.54 -3.56 9.90
N LEU A 33 -1.83 -4.15 8.74
CA LEU A 33 -2.65 -3.51 7.68
C LEU A 33 -4.12 -3.51 8.10
N THR A 34 -4.60 -2.37 8.57
CA THR A 34 -5.94 -2.18 9.13
C THR A 34 -6.97 -1.79 8.08
N GLN A 35 -6.58 -0.99 7.08
CA GLN A 35 -7.45 -0.61 5.97
C GLN A 35 -6.74 -0.76 4.63
N LEU A 36 -7.50 -1.18 3.62
CA LEU A 36 -7.04 -1.20 2.24
C LEU A 36 -8.24 -0.92 1.34
N ALA A 37 -8.21 0.19 0.61
CA ALA A 37 -9.31 0.65 -0.22
C ALA A 37 -8.80 1.25 -1.53
N ALA A 38 -9.68 1.29 -2.53
CA ALA A 38 -9.43 1.96 -3.79
C ALA A 38 -10.60 2.87 -4.15
N GLY A 39 -10.30 4.05 -4.65
CA GLY A 39 -11.30 5.05 -5.00
C GLY A 39 -10.67 6.24 -5.71
N ALA A 40 -11.46 6.90 -6.57
CA ALA A 40 -11.05 8.10 -7.31
C ALA A 40 -9.70 7.98 -8.05
N GLY A 41 -9.36 6.78 -8.54
CA GLY A 41 -8.10 6.53 -9.28
C GLY A 41 -6.87 6.35 -8.38
N SER A 42 -7.05 6.14 -7.09
CA SER A 42 -5.97 5.86 -6.14
C SER A 42 -6.29 4.65 -5.26
N LEU A 43 -5.24 4.03 -4.72
CA LEU A 43 -5.31 3.05 -3.64
C LEU A 43 -4.80 3.70 -2.37
N SER A 44 -5.50 3.46 -1.26
CA SER A 44 -5.05 3.81 0.08
C SER A 44 -4.87 2.58 0.95
N ALA A 45 -3.78 2.57 1.71
CA ALA A 45 -3.49 1.58 2.73
C ALA A 45 -3.32 2.29 4.07
N GLU A 46 -3.89 1.74 5.14
CA GLU A 46 -3.64 2.19 6.51
C GLU A 46 -3.03 1.08 7.32
N VAL A 47 -2.00 1.42 8.08
CA VAL A 47 -1.28 0.51 8.94
C VAL A 47 -1.25 1.07 10.36
N THR A 48 -1.31 0.17 11.32
CA THR A 48 -1.18 0.50 12.74
C THR A 48 0.06 -0.19 13.28
N ASP A 49 0.90 0.54 14.00
CA ASP A 49 2.05 -0.02 14.71
C ASP A 49 1.66 -0.62 16.08
N SER A 50 2.63 -1.20 16.79
CA SER A 50 2.42 -1.81 18.12
C SER A 50 2.07 -0.80 19.22
N THR A 51 2.29 0.50 19.00
CA THR A 51 1.94 1.59 19.92
C THR A 51 0.53 2.12 19.69
N GLY A 52 -0.13 1.67 18.62
CA GLY A 52 -1.44 2.15 18.19
C GLY A 52 -1.37 3.37 17.28
N THR A 53 -0.18 3.80 16.85
CA THR A 53 -0.04 4.91 15.90
C THR A 53 -0.51 4.45 14.52
N ARG A 54 -1.35 5.27 13.89
CA ARG A 54 -1.91 5.00 12.56
C ARG A 54 -1.15 5.78 11.49
N PHE A 55 -0.78 5.08 10.43
CA PHE A 55 -0.14 5.64 9.25
C PHE A 55 -0.97 5.30 8.01
N GLY A 56 -1.07 6.25 7.09
CA GLY A 56 -1.78 6.07 5.83
C GLY A 56 -0.86 6.31 4.65
N PHE A 57 -1.00 5.52 3.59
CA PHE A 57 -0.26 5.69 2.33
C PHE A 57 -1.25 5.74 1.17
N ARG A 58 -1.04 6.64 0.22
CA ARG A 58 -1.90 6.79 -0.96
C ARG A 58 -1.06 6.82 -2.23
N VAL A 59 -1.44 5.99 -3.19
CA VAL A 59 -0.74 5.84 -4.47
C VAL A 59 -1.76 5.89 -5.62
N PRO A 60 -1.43 6.51 -6.77
CA PRO A 60 -2.28 6.42 -7.95
C PRO A 60 -2.36 4.97 -8.48
N LEU A 61 -3.57 4.55 -8.86
CA LEU A 61 -3.76 3.27 -9.56
C LEU A 61 -3.23 3.38 -10.99
N PRO A 62 -2.59 2.32 -11.52
CA PRO A 62 -2.18 2.29 -12.92
C PRO A 62 -3.35 2.39 -13.89
N ALA A 63 -3.15 3.08 -15.01
CA ALA A 63 -4.13 3.12 -16.10
C ALA A 63 -4.30 1.73 -16.75
N ALA A 64 -5.54 1.35 -17.06
CA ALA A 64 -5.95 0.02 -17.53
C ALA A 64 -5.17 -0.52 -18.75
N ALA A 65 -4.79 0.37 -19.67
CA ALA A 65 -4.30 0.00 -21.00
C ALA A 65 -2.92 -0.71 -21.03
N ARG A 66 -2.20 -0.84 -19.91
CA ARG A 66 -0.81 -1.32 -19.88
C ARG A 66 -0.59 -2.78 -19.45
N TRP A 67 -1.65 -3.51 -19.05
CA TRP A 67 -1.50 -4.72 -18.23
C TRP A 67 -2.10 -6.01 -18.82
N GLU A 68 -2.85 -5.95 -19.92
CA GLU A 68 -3.34 -7.15 -20.61
C GLU A 68 -2.18 -7.93 -21.24
N GLY A 69 -2.02 -9.21 -20.86
CA GLY A 69 -1.09 -10.16 -21.51
C GLY A 69 0.28 -10.37 -20.85
N ARG A 70 0.52 -9.87 -19.62
CA ARG A 70 1.83 -10.07 -18.94
C ARG A 70 1.87 -11.33 -18.07
N ALA A 71 3.06 -11.95 -18.01
CA ALA A 71 3.31 -13.13 -17.17
C ALA A 71 3.25 -12.77 -15.68
N GLN A 72 2.65 -13.65 -14.87
CA GLN A 72 2.42 -13.47 -13.43
C GLN A 72 3.72 -13.13 -12.68
N GLY A 73 3.72 -12.04 -11.89
CA GLY A 73 4.87 -11.58 -11.10
C GLY A 73 5.96 -10.80 -11.86
N GLY A 74 5.81 -10.59 -13.17
CA GLY A 74 6.74 -9.80 -13.97
C GLY A 74 6.56 -8.29 -13.83
N GLU A 75 7.50 -7.52 -14.38
CA GLU A 75 7.36 -6.07 -14.48
C GLU A 75 6.08 -5.71 -15.25
N GLY A 76 5.25 -4.87 -14.64
CA GLY A 76 3.93 -4.58 -15.18
C GLY A 76 2.87 -5.65 -14.85
N THR A 77 2.95 -6.33 -13.71
CA THR A 77 1.80 -6.99 -13.07
C THR A 77 1.34 -6.30 -11.79
N PRO A 78 0.08 -6.54 -11.33
CA PRO A 78 -0.39 -6.02 -10.04
C PRO A 78 0.51 -6.37 -8.85
N GLU A 79 1.14 -7.56 -8.84
CA GLU A 79 2.05 -7.99 -7.78
C GLU A 79 3.34 -7.17 -7.77
N HIS A 80 3.94 -6.96 -8.95
CA HIS A 80 5.13 -6.12 -9.07
C HIS A 80 4.83 -4.68 -8.65
N TRP A 81 3.69 -4.14 -9.11
CA TRP A 81 3.25 -2.81 -8.69
C TRP A 81 2.99 -2.72 -7.18
N ALA A 82 2.32 -3.72 -6.59
CA ALA A 82 2.06 -3.73 -5.16
C ALA A 82 3.37 -3.70 -4.34
N LEU A 83 4.36 -4.48 -4.74
CA LEU A 83 5.65 -4.51 -4.05
C LEU A 83 6.39 -3.18 -4.17
N TRP A 84 6.57 -2.68 -5.40
CA TRP A 84 7.46 -1.55 -5.68
C TRP A 84 6.81 -0.17 -5.56
N SER A 85 5.49 -0.08 -5.65
CA SER A 85 4.75 1.19 -5.55
C SER A 85 3.99 1.35 -4.24
N VAL A 86 3.88 0.28 -3.43
CA VAL A 86 3.15 0.33 -2.15
C VAL A 86 4.00 -0.18 -1.00
N ILE A 87 4.37 -1.46 -1.00
CA ILE A 87 4.98 -2.10 0.17
C ILE A 87 6.36 -1.48 0.48
N ILE A 88 7.26 -1.44 -0.49
CA ILE A 88 8.62 -0.93 -0.27
C ILE A 88 8.60 0.56 0.14
N PRO A 89 7.95 1.47 -0.62
CA PRO A 89 7.94 2.89 -0.24
C PRO A 89 7.28 3.16 1.11
N LEU A 90 6.18 2.45 1.43
CA LEU A 90 5.54 2.58 2.74
C LEU A 90 6.49 2.19 3.86
N MET A 91 7.19 1.06 3.72
CA MET A 91 8.10 0.59 4.76
C MET A 91 9.33 1.50 4.92
N GLU A 92 9.90 1.99 3.82
CA GLU A 92 10.99 2.98 3.85
C GLU A 92 10.59 4.25 4.60
N GLU A 93 9.37 4.75 4.39
CA GLU A 93 8.86 5.91 5.12
C GLU A 93 8.67 5.62 6.62
N LEU A 94 8.14 4.45 6.97
CA LEU A 94 7.91 4.08 8.38
C LEU A 94 9.21 3.85 9.15
N GLU A 95 10.25 3.33 8.50
CA GLU A 95 11.58 3.15 9.09
C GLU A 95 12.29 4.48 9.36
N THR A 96 11.94 5.55 8.64
CA THR A 96 12.57 6.87 8.74
C THR A 96 11.84 7.83 9.70
N ASP A 97 11.30 7.32 10.81
CA ASP A 97 10.63 8.08 11.87
C ASP A 97 9.43 8.94 11.36
N ALA A 98 8.57 8.33 10.54
CA ALA A 98 7.33 8.96 10.06
C ALA A 98 6.47 9.55 11.19
N GLY A 99 6.52 8.95 12.39
CA GLY A 99 5.77 9.41 13.57
C GLY A 99 6.14 10.83 14.01
N ARG A 100 7.39 11.26 13.80
CA ARG A 100 7.79 12.66 14.06
C ARG A 100 7.58 13.58 12.87
N ARG A 101 7.73 13.07 11.64
CA ARG A 101 7.70 13.89 10.41
C ARG A 101 6.30 14.30 9.98
N PHE A 102 5.30 13.44 10.20
CA PHE A 102 3.93 13.67 9.75
C PHE A 102 2.99 13.85 10.94
N ALA A 103 2.28 14.97 10.98
CA ALA A 103 1.22 15.20 11.96
C ALA A 103 -0.01 14.33 11.63
N PRO A 104 -0.77 13.85 12.64
CA PRO A 104 -2.02 13.15 12.39
C PRO A 104 -3.07 14.12 11.83
N ASP A 105 -3.92 13.62 10.93
CA ASP A 105 -5.09 14.34 10.46
C ASP A 105 -6.26 14.28 11.48
N THR A 106 -7.45 14.73 11.05
CA THR A 106 -8.67 14.72 11.88
C THR A 106 -9.12 13.33 12.30
N ASP A 107 -8.74 12.29 11.56
CA ASP A 107 -9.06 10.89 11.85
C ASP A 107 -7.93 10.20 12.64
N GLY A 108 -6.88 10.94 13.01
CA GLY A 108 -5.72 10.43 13.72
C GLY A 108 -4.72 9.70 12.84
N VAL A 109 -4.85 9.78 11.51
CA VAL A 109 -3.99 9.09 10.54
C VAL A 109 -2.84 10.01 10.12
N ARG A 110 -1.61 9.50 10.21
CA ARG A 110 -0.43 10.18 9.68
C ARG A 110 -0.22 9.75 8.22
N TRP A 111 -0.67 10.56 7.28
CA TRP A 111 -0.52 10.26 5.86
C TRP A 111 0.93 10.48 5.41
N VAL A 112 1.63 9.37 5.17
CA VAL A 112 2.98 9.36 4.58
C VAL A 112 2.85 9.59 3.08
N THR A 113 3.51 10.64 2.59
CA THR A 113 3.56 11.00 1.18
C THR A 113 4.99 10.87 0.70
N THR A 114 5.22 10.07 -0.33
CA THR A 114 6.47 10.06 -1.12
C THR A 114 6.49 11.21 -2.12
#